data_AF-A0A932I0Z4-F1
#
_entry.id   AF-A0A932I0Z4-F1
#
_cell.length_a   1.000
_cell.length_b   1.000
_cell.length_c   1.000
_cell.angle_alpha   90.00
_cell.angle_beta   90.00
_cell.angle_gamma   90.00
#
_symmetry.space_group_name_H-M   'P 1'
#
loop_
_entity.id
_entity.type
_entity.pdbx_description
1 polymer ?
#
loop_
_entity_poly.entity_id
_entity_poly.type
_entity_poly.pdbx_seq_one_letter_code
_entity_poly.pdbx_strand_id
1 'polypeptide(L)'
;MIRAGAGLSDLAASGEAVRRAVAEAAGEARLDRADLLFLFVTSDHLPQFPEVARAAAQASGGARIVGCTGYGVLTSEGEIEGGPGVAALALGGDGVAAAPFLSEGLSAAPRECGRAIGRQARGTLGAKLEEGSPPLVILLPDTYNLRPRELFEGIHEGLGRRAVIVGGGASENGSLGRTFQFLDGRVHNNAVAGAVLAGGQARFIGISQAYQPVGDPWLVTRAKDNLIFEISGRPAFEVFAEAAGPELMENLRAAASQVFVGIPGDPDQVSLDHGNYIVRPIVGVEPAKGILALAEPIPVGQAITFARRDGGRALDDFEAMLQKGVDRFGRGNFDDAAAFGLYFNCAGRGSALYGSRGVDAAAIRRAMFGLPVAGFFTGAEIGPIGGHDHLHQFSGVLVLLGENPGVR
;
A
#
# COMPACT_ATOMS: atom_id res chain seq x y z
N MET A 1 20.16 -3.08 18.24
CA MET A 1 19.88 -2.85 16.82
C MET A 1 18.56 -3.48 16.42
N ILE A 2 17.90 -2.97 15.37
CA ILE A 2 16.72 -3.59 14.76
C ILE A 2 17.09 -4.97 14.23
N ARG A 3 16.28 -5.98 14.54
CA ARG A 3 16.38 -7.33 13.99
C ARG A 3 15.06 -7.66 13.31
N ALA A 4 15.14 -8.09 12.06
CA ALA A 4 13.97 -8.38 11.26
C ALA A 4 14.16 -9.63 10.42
N GLY A 5 13.05 -10.29 10.08
CA GLY A 5 13.03 -11.46 9.23
C GLY A 5 11.63 -11.68 8.67
N ALA A 6 11.56 -12.23 7.47
CA ALA A 6 10.34 -12.50 6.73
C ALA A 6 10.16 -14.01 6.53
N GLY A 7 8.92 -14.47 6.42
CA GLY A 7 8.63 -15.87 6.19
C GLY A 7 7.33 -16.05 5.42
N LEU A 8 7.25 -17.15 4.67
CA LEU A 8 6.17 -17.41 3.72
C LEU A 8 5.68 -18.86 3.83
N SER A 9 4.37 -19.07 3.78
CA SER A 9 3.80 -20.41 3.71
C SER A 9 2.59 -20.48 2.80
N ASP A 10 2.54 -21.56 2.02
CA ASP A 10 1.47 -21.97 1.11
C ASP A 10 0.65 -23.16 1.63
N LEU A 11 0.84 -23.54 2.89
CA LEU A 11 0.17 -24.71 3.47
C LEU A 11 -1.32 -24.42 3.68
N ALA A 12 -2.19 -25.37 3.35
CA ALA A 12 -3.63 -25.22 3.54
C ALA A 12 -4.07 -25.27 5.02
N ALA A 13 -3.33 -26.00 5.87
CA ALA A 13 -3.64 -26.13 7.29
C ALA A 13 -3.27 -24.86 8.04
N SER A 14 -4.25 -24.06 8.45
CA SER A 14 -4.06 -22.68 8.93
C SER A 14 -3.06 -22.54 10.08
N GLY A 15 -3.13 -23.40 11.10
CA GLY A 15 -2.18 -23.35 12.20
C GLY A 15 -0.76 -23.72 11.79
N GLU A 16 -0.59 -24.66 10.86
CA GLU A 16 0.73 -25.07 10.36
C GLU A 16 1.34 -24.02 9.44
N ALA A 17 0.54 -23.44 8.54
CA ALA A 17 0.95 -22.36 7.66
C ALA A 17 1.50 -21.17 8.44
N VAL A 18 0.78 -20.76 9.48
CA VAL A 18 1.21 -19.68 10.38
C VAL A 18 2.47 -20.05 11.15
N ARG A 19 2.54 -21.25 11.75
CA ARG A 19 3.74 -21.69 12.46
C ARG A 19 4.97 -21.69 11.56
N ARG A 20 4.83 -22.15 10.32
CA ARG A 20 5.92 -22.18 9.34
C ARG A 20 6.39 -20.77 8.99
N ALA A 21 5.48 -19.89 8.56
CA ALA A 21 5.83 -18.52 8.17
C ALA A 21 6.45 -17.72 9.33
N VAL A 22 5.90 -17.86 10.55
CA VAL A 22 6.43 -17.16 11.73
C VAL A 22 7.77 -17.73 12.19
N ALA A 23 7.96 -19.06 12.15
CA ALA A 23 9.23 -19.68 12.51
C ALA A 23 10.35 -19.30 11.52
N GLU A 24 10.04 -19.24 10.23
CA GLU A 24 10.97 -18.76 9.20
C GLU A 24 11.35 -17.30 9.43
N ALA A 25 10.37 -16.42 9.65
CA ALA A 25 10.59 -15.00 9.96
C ALA A 25 11.44 -14.81 11.24
N ALA A 26 11.12 -15.52 12.31
CA ALA A 26 11.87 -15.45 13.56
C ALA A 26 13.29 -16.02 13.41
N GLY A 27 13.44 -17.11 12.64
CA GLY A 27 14.73 -17.74 12.35
C GLY A 27 15.67 -16.83 11.56
N GLU A 28 15.15 -16.16 10.52
CA GLU A 28 15.90 -15.17 9.74
C GLU A 28 16.31 -13.97 10.60
N ALA A 29 15.39 -13.44 11.42
CA ALA A 29 15.66 -12.39 12.39
C ALA A 29 16.62 -12.84 13.53
N ARG A 30 16.82 -14.16 13.66
CA ARG A 30 17.52 -14.86 14.74
C ARG A 30 16.93 -14.54 16.13
N LEU A 31 15.62 -14.30 16.20
CA LEU A 31 14.91 -13.91 17.40
C LEU A 31 14.36 -15.13 18.15
N ASP A 32 14.64 -15.24 19.44
CA ASP A 32 13.95 -16.18 20.33
C ASP A 32 12.52 -15.70 20.65
N ARG A 33 12.32 -14.36 20.61
CA ARG A 33 11.05 -13.68 20.82
C ARG A 33 10.99 -12.43 19.94
N ALA A 34 9.90 -12.27 19.20
CA ALA A 34 9.61 -11.04 18.49
C ALA A 34 8.84 -10.06 19.39
N ASP A 35 9.04 -8.77 19.18
CA ASP A 35 8.30 -7.69 19.85
C ASP A 35 7.03 -7.34 19.08
N LEU A 36 7.14 -7.31 17.75
CA LEU A 36 6.04 -7.04 16.82
C LEU A 36 6.09 -8.04 15.65
N LEU A 37 4.92 -8.53 15.25
CA LEU A 37 4.72 -9.36 14.07
C LEU A 37 3.71 -8.68 13.16
N PHE A 38 4.10 -8.36 11.92
CA PHE A 38 3.14 -8.14 10.85
C PHE A 38 2.77 -9.49 10.25
N LEU A 39 1.48 -9.79 10.19
CA LEU A 39 0.98 -11.04 9.66
C LEU A 39 -0.06 -10.75 8.57
N PHE A 40 0.15 -11.28 7.38
CA PHE A 40 -0.79 -11.19 6.28
C PHE A 40 -1.27 -12.58 5.92
N VAL A 41 -2.58 -12.74 5.77
CA VAL A 41 -3.20 -14.04 5.50
C VAL A 41 -4.19 -13.93 4.36
N THR A 42 -4.22 -14.92 3.47
CA THR A 42 -5.28 -15.00 2.48
C THR A 42 -6.60 -15.41 3.12
N SER A 43 -7.71 -15.09 2.44
CA SER A 43 -9.06 -15.40 2.93
C SER A 43 -9.30 -16.89 3.22
N ASP A 44 -8.51 -17.78 2.61
CA ASP A 44 -8.55 -19.23 2.79
C ASP A 44 -8.35 -19.68 4.25
N HIS A 45 -7.62 -18.90 5.05
CA HIS A 45 -7.34 -19.23 6.46
C HIS A 45 -8.35 -18.64 7.45
N LEU A 46 -9.21 -17.73 7.01
CA LEU A 46 -10.15 -17.02 7.89
C LEU A 46 -11.19 -17.91 8.58
N PRO A 47 -11.74 -18.98 7.97
CA PRO A 47 -12.68 -19.86 8.66
C PRO A 47 -12.10 -20.49 9.94
N GLN A 48 -10.78 -20.57 10.07
CA GLN A 48 -10.06 -21.15 11.20
C GLN A 48 -9.26 -20.09 11.98
N PHE A 49 -9.69 -18.84 11.97
CA PHE A 49 -8.91 -17.74 12.55
C PHE A 49 -8.49 -17.92 14.03
N PRO A 50 -9.30 -18.49 14.93
CA PRO A 50 -8.84 -18.78 16.29
C PRO A 50 -7.58 -19.65 16.33
N GLU A 51 -7.39 -20.53 15.34
CA GLU A 51 -6.17 -21.31 15.16
C GLU A 51 -5.01 -20.46 14.63
N VAL A 52 -5.26 -19.59 13.64
CA VAL A 52 -4.28 -18.62 13.11
C VAL A 52 -3.71 -17.76 14.23
N ALA A 53 -4.58 -17.15 15.04
CA ALA A 53 -4.17 -16.28 16.15
C ALA A 53 -3.36 -17.04 17.21
N ARG A 54 -3.83 -18.25 17.58
CA ARG A 54 -3.12 -19.10 18.55
C ARG A 54 -1.75 -19.53 18.03
N ALA A 55 -1.67 -19.95 16.77
CA ALA A 55 -0.43 -20.37 16.13
C ALA A 55 0.58 -19.22 16.03
N ALA A 56 0.14 -18.03 15.64
CA ALA A 56 1.00 -16.85 15.56
C ALA A 56 1.52 -16.44 16.95
N ALA A 57 0.66 -16.45 17.98
CA ALA A 57 1.07 -16.13 19.34
C ALA A 57 2.10 -17.12 19.91
N GLN A 58 1.91 -18.42 19.66
CA GLN A 58 2.83 -19.46 20.09
C GLN A 58 4.18 -19.37 19.35
N ALA A 59 4.16 -19.23 18.03
CA ALA A 59 5.37 -19.22 17.22
C ALA A 59 6.20 -17.93 17.37
N SER A 60 5.57 -16.80 17.70
CA SER A 60 6.26 -15.51 17.85
C SER A 60 6.89 -15.28 19.23
N GLY A 61 6.67 -16.20 20.19
CA GLY A 61 7.14 -16.03 21.57
C GLY A 61 6.39 -14.95 22.35
N GLY A 62 5.13 -14.65 21.99
CA GLY A 62 4.31 -13.63 22.65
C GLY A 62 4.52 -12.21 22.11
N ALA A 63 4.79 -12.07 20.82
CA ALA A 63 4.82 -10.79 20.14
C ALA A 63 3.45 -10.12 20.12
N ARG A 64 3.42 -8.81 19.93
CA ARG A 64 2.20 -8.11 19.48
C ARG A 64 1.97 -8.49 18.03
N ILE A 65 0.77 -8.90 17.66
CA ILE A 65 0.49 -9.39 16.30
C ILE A 65 -0.54 -8.49 15.65
N VAL A 66 -0.14 -7.81 14.58
CA VAL A 66 -1.02 -6.96 13.80
C VAL A 66 -1.06 -7.42 12.36
N GLY A 67 -2.21 -7.29 11.71
CA GLY A 67 -2.33 -7.75 10.35
C GLY A 67 -3.71 -7.59 9.75
N CYS A 68 -3.82 -8.08 8.53
CA CYS A 68 -5.06 -8.07 7.78
C CYS A 68 -5.10 -9.20 6.74
N THR A 69 -6.23 -9.28 6.05
CA THR A 69 -6.42 -10.17 4.92
C THR A 69 -5.86 -9.59 3.63
N GLY A 70 -5.39 -10.46 2.73
CA GLY A 70 -5.01 -10.11 1.37
C GLY A 70 -5.55 -11.09 0.33
N TYR A 71 -5.67 -10.63 -0.92
CA TYR A 71 -5.91 -11.46 -2.09
C TYR A 71 -4.80 -12.50 -2.29
N GLY A 72 -3.58 -12.09 -1.98
CA GLY A 72 -2.36 -12.88 -1.99
C GLY A 72 -1.38 -12.30 -0.97
N VAL A 73 -0.28 -12.99 -0.75
CA VAL A 73 0.78 -12.60 0.18
C VAL A 73 2.14 -12.69 -0.50
N LEU A 74 3.13 -11.96 0.00
CA LEU A 74 4.48 -11.99 -0.58
C LEU A 74 5.57 -11.75 0.46
N THR A 75 6.76 -12.22 0.14
CA THR A 75 8.04 -11.83 0.74
C THR A 75 9.05 -11.52 -0.36
N SER A 76 10.26 -11.08 -0.01
CA SER A 76 11.37 -11.00 -0.96
C SER A 76 11.77 -12.36 -1.55
N GLU A 77 11.34 -13.49 -0.96
CA GLU A 77 11.65 -14.83 -1.45
C GLU A 77 10.59 -15.41 -2.39
N GLY A 78 9.39 -14.83 -2.46
CA GLY A 78 8.34 -15.28 -3.37
C GLY A 78 6.96 -14.70 -3.04
N GLU A 79 5.95 -15.12 -3.79
CA GLU A 79 4.57 -14.69 -3.59
C GLU A 79 3.56 -15.82 -3.82
N ILE A 80 2.39 -15.69 -3.21
CA ILE A 80 1.28 -16.62 -3.31
C ILE A 80 0.05 -15.82 -3.76
N GLU A 81 -0.43 -16.13 -4.96
CA GLU A 81 -1.67 -15.59 -5.53
C GLU A 81 -2.73 -16.71 -5.65
N GLY A 82 -3.97 -16.43 -5.24
CA GLY A 82 -5.12 -17.29 -5.51
C GLY A 82 -5.13 -18.65 -4.79
N GLY A 83 -4.67 -18.69 -3.53
CA GLY A 83 -4.68 -19.88 -2.69
C GLY A 83 -4.32 -19.58 -1.22
N PRO A 84 -4.19 -20.62 -0.38
CA PRO A 84 -3.79 -20.47 1.02
C PRO A 84 -2.39 -19.87 1.10
N GLY A 85 -2.27 -18.73 1.76
CA GLY A 85 -1.03 -17.99 1.85
C GLY A 85 -0.92 -17.26 3.19
N VAL A 86 0.25 -17.37 3.81
CA VAL A 86 0.65 -16.60 4.99
C VAL A 86 2.00 -15.96 4.76
N ALA A 87 2.09 -14.64 4.93
CA ALA A 87 3.37 -13.93 5.03
C ALA A 87 3.51 -13.33 6.43
N ALA A 88 4.70 -13.44 7.00
CA ALA A 88 5.04 -12.91 8.31
C ALA A 88 6.28 -12.02 8.22
N LEU A 89 6.30 -10.93 8.97
CA LEU A 89 7.50 -10.12 9.23
C LEU A 89 7.66 -9.96 10.73
N ALA A 90 8.68 -10.62 11.28
CA ALA A 90 9.01 -10.57 12.69
C ALA A 90 10.02 -9.45 12.95
N LEU A 91 9.74 -8.62 13.94
CA LEU A 91 10.59 -7.51 14.37
C LEU A 91 10.95 -7.66 15.84
N GLY A 92 12.19 -7.35 16.19
CA GLY A 92 12.62 -7.25 17.57
C GLY A 92 13.90 -6.44 17.79
N GLY A 93 14.30 -6.36 19.06
CA GLY A 93 15.45 -5.58 19.50
C GLY A 93 15.10 -4.11 19.79
N ASP A 94 16.06 -3.37 20.35
CA ASP A 94 15.76 -2.05 20.94
C ASP A 94 15.57 -0.89 19.95
N GLY A 95 15.72 -1.16 18.64
CA GLY A 95 15.74 -0.12 17.59
C GLY A 95 14.37 0.30 17.06
N VAL A 96 13.28 -0.43 17.39
CA VAL A 96 11.92 -0.08 16.96
C VAL A 96 11.03 0.14 18.18
N ALA A 97 10.52 1.36 18.32
CA ALA A 97 9.41 1.65 19.23
C ALA A 97 8.11 1.71 18.42
N ALA A 98 7.23 0.73 18.62
CA ALA A 98 5.98 0.60 17.89
C ALA A 98 4.75 0.58 18.82
N ALA A 99 3.66 1.20 18.36
CA ALA A 99 2.33 1.08 18.93
C ALA A 99 1.38 0.43 17.91
N PRO A 100 1.15 -0.88 18.01
CA PRO A 100 0.13 -1.52 17.20
C PRO A 100 -1.27 -1.06 17.64
N PHE A 101 -2.17 -0.86 16.68
CA PHE A 101 -3.51 -0.34 16.92
C PHE A 101 -4.57 -1.14 16.17
N LEU A 102 -5.80 -1.04 16.68
CA LEU A 102 -7.01 -1.50 16.01
C LEU A 102 -8.13 -0.52 16.32
N SER A 103 -8.85 -0.04 15.30
CA SER A 103 -9.99 0.85 15.45
C SER A 103 -11.15 0.38 14.58
N GLU A 104 -12.35 0.35 15.16
CA GLU A 104 -13.57 -0.20 14.57
C GLU A 104 -14.51 0.91 14.11
N GLY A 105 -15.48 0.58 13.25
CA GLY A 105 -16.50 1.52 12.78
C GLY A 105 -15.99 2.45 11.68
N LEU A 106 -15.08 1.97 10.83
CA LEU A 106 -14.40 2.76 9.80
C LEU A 106 -15.39 3.47 8.86
N SER A 107 -16.44 2.77 8.42
CA SER A 107 -17.48 3.35 7.57
C SER A 107 -18.42 4.28 8.30
N ALA A 108 -18.52 4.24 9.64
CA ALA A 108 -19.40 5.15 10.38
C ALA A 108 -18.67 6.43 10.77
N ALA A 109 -17.43 6.33 11.24
CA ALA A 109 -16.67 7.43 11.83
C ALA A 109 -15.18 7.39 11.44
N PRO A 110 -14.82 7.52 10.15
CA PRO A 110 -13.43 7.36 9.68
C PRO A 110 -12.45 8.34 10.34
N ARG A 111 -12.87 9.61 10.52
CA ARG A 111 -12.07 10.63 11.22
C ARG A 111 -11.84 10.30 12.69
N GLU A 112 -12.83 9.70 13.34
CA GLU A 112 -12.67 9.26 14.73
C GLU A 112 -11.76 8.03 14.83
N CYS A 113 -11.80 7.11 13.86
CA CYS A 113 -10.81 6.04 13.77
C CYS A 113 -9.39 6.60 13.68
N GLY A 114 -9.18 7.62 12.84
CA GLY A 114 -7.89 8.32 12.74
C GLY A 114 -7.43 8.94 14.06
N ARG A 115 -8.34 9.64 14.77
CA ARG A 115 -8.04 10.19 16.11
C ARG A 115 -7.73 9.10 17.13
N ALA A 116 -8.44 7.97 17.08
CA ALA A 116 -8.24 6.83 17.96
C ALA A 116 -6.85 6.20 17.76
N ILE A 117 -6.34 6.15 16.52
CA ILE A 117 -4.96 5.72 16.23
C ILE A 117 -3.97 6.60 16.99
N GLY A 118 -4.13 7.94 16.92
CA GLY A 118 -3.28 8.87 17.66
C GLY A 118 -3.35 8.71 19.18
N ARG A 119 -4.54 8.47 19.74
CA ARG A 119 -4.70 8.21 21.19
C ARG A 119 -4.03 6.91 21.63
N GLN A 120 -4.21 5.82 20.86
CA GLN A 120 -3.56 4.53 21.13
C GLN A 120 -2.03 4.66 21.07
N ALA A 121 -1.51 5.32 20.04
CA ALA A 121 -0.08 5.56 19.88
C ALA A 121 0.51 6.36 21.04
N ARG A 122 -0.15 7.43 21.48
CA ARG A 122 0.28 8.22 22.65
C ARG A 122 0.25 7.41 23.94
N GLY A 123 -0.76 6.56 24.12
CA GLY A 123 -0.85 5.67 25.29
C GLY A 123 0.30 4.66 25.36
N THR A 124 0.80 4.18 24.23
CA THR A 124 1.86 3.16 24.18
C THR A 124 3.27 3.75 24.08
N LEU A 125 3.48 4.77 23.23
CA LEU A 125 4.81 5.34 22.97
C LEU A 125 5.16 6.52 23.88
N GLY A 126 4.16 7.22 24.43
CA GLY A 126 4.37 8.36 25.31
C GLY A 126 5.33 9.40 24.71
N ALA A 127 6.35 9.77 25.48
CA ALA A 127 7.35 10.77 25.09
C ALA A 127 8.15 10.41 23.82
N LYS A 128 8.24 9.12 23.44
CA LYS A 128 8.96 8.68 22.24
C LYS A 128 8.34 9.22 20.94
N LEU A 129 7.07 9.63 20.96
CA LEU A 129 6.44 10.31 19.81
C LEU A 129 6.89 11.76 19.65
N GLU A 130 7.47 12.37 20.68
CA GLU A 130 7.78 13.80 20.74
C GLU A 130 9.26 14.10 20.51
N GLU A 131 10.09 13.09 20.21
CA GLU A 131 11.55 13.18 19.96
C GLU A 131 11.92 13.89 18.62
N GLY A 132 11.11 14.86 18.18
CA GLY A 132 11.41 15.77 17.06
C GLY A 132 11.19 15.20 15.65
N SER A 133 11.25 13.87 15.49
CA SER A 133 11.03 13.17 14.21
C SER A 133 9.55 12.87 13.95
N PRO A 134 9.07 12.97 12.71
CA PRO A 134 7.69 12.65 12.38
C PRO A 134 7.40 11.15 12.57
N PRO A 135 6.29 10.77 13.25
CA PRO A 135 5.91 9.37 13.38
C PRO A 135 5.52 8.78 12.02
N LEU A 136 5.79 7.48 11.85
CA LEU A 136 5.36 6.71 10.69
C LEU A 136 4.15 5.87 11.05
N VAL A 137 3.08 5.96 10.25
CA VAL A 137 1.88 5.15 10.39
C VAL A 137 1.88 4.12 9.28
N ILE A 138 2.00 2.84 9.63
CA ILE A 138 1.73 1.71 8.75
C ILE A 138 0.23 1.39 8.89
N LEU A 139 -0.54 1.64 7.85
CA LEU A 139 -2.01 1.64 7.87
C LEU A 139 -2.58 0.46 7.05
N LEU A 140 -3.42 -0.36 7.68
CA LEU A 140 -4.05 -1.54 7.09
C LEU A 140 -5.58 -1.43 7.19
N PRO A 141 -6.24 -0.54 6.41
CA PRO A 141 -7.68 -0.33 6.50
C PRO A 141 -8.49 -1.40 5.76
N ASP A 142 -9.75 -1.57 6.14
CA ASP A 142 -10.74 -2.28 5.33
C ASP A 142 -11.06 -1.49 4.05
N THR A 143 -10.64 -2.01 2.89
CA THR A 143 -10.86 -1.37 1.59
C THR A 143 -12.35 -1.11 1.30
N TYR A 144 -13.25 -1.99 1.73
CA TYR A 144 -14.69 -1.85 1.42
C TYR A 144 -15.36 -0.70 2.17
N ASN A 145 -14.75 -0.24 3.27
CA ASN A 145 -15.32 0.75 4.18
C ASN A 145 -14.48 2.04 4.27
N LEU A 146 -13.42 2.14 3.47
CA LEU A 146 -12.42 3.19 3.55
C LEU A 146 -12.94 4.53 2.99
N ARG A 147 -12.81 5.57 3.81
CA ARG A 147 -12.94 6.98 3.40
C ARG A 147 -11.61 7.69 3.72
N PRO A 148 -10.68 7.76 2.74
CA PRO A 148 -9.29 8.04 3.02
C PRO A 148 -9.06 9.47 3.53
N ARG A 149 -9.75 10.46 2.96
CA ARG A 149 -9.62 11.88 3.35
C ARG A 149 -9.90 12.06 4.84
N GLU A 150 -11.07 11.61 5.29
CA GLU A 150 -11.50 11.75 6.67
C GLU A 150 -10.61 10.96 7.63
N LEU A 151 -10.17 9.76 7.24
CA LEU A 151 -9.26 8.94 8.03
C LEU A 151 -7.90 9.63 8.20
N PHE A 152 -7.30 10.13 7.12
CA PHE A 152 -6.01 10.82 7.15
C PHE A 152 -6.09 12.12 7.97
N GLU A 153 -7.15 12.92 7.80
CA GLU A 153 -7.42 14.09 8.64
C GLU A 153 -7.43 13.73 10.13
N GLY A 154 -8.11 12.64 10.50
CA GLY A 154 -8.15 12.16 11.88
C GLY A 154 -6.77 11.73 12.41
N ILE A 155 -5.97 11.05 11.58
CA ILE A 155 -4.60 10.65 11.91
C ILE A 155 -3.74 11.89 12.19
N HIS A 156 -3.78 12.90 11.33
CA HIS A 156 -3.01 14.13 11.54
C HIS A 156 -3.48 14.94 12.75
N GLU A 157 -4.76 14.91 13.10
CA GLU A 157 -5.25 15.51 14.34
C GLU A 157 -4.70 14.80 15.58
N GLY A 158 -4.54 13.48 15.52
CA GLY A 158 -4.02 12.68 16.64
C GLY A 158 -2.50 12.70 16.77
N LEU A 159 -1.77 12.66 15.65
CA LEU A 159 -0.31 12.47 15.57
C LEU A 159 0.46 13.69 15.06
N GLY A 160 -0.24 14.73 14.61
CA GLY A 160 0.33 15.94 14.04
C GLY A 160 0.46 15.90 12.52
N ARG A 161 0.49 17.09 11.92
CA ARG A 161 0.53 17.30 10.46
C ARG A 161 1.75 16.73 9.75
N ARG A 162 2.82 16.41 10.47
CA ARG A 162 4.06 15.84 9.91
C ARG A 162 4.06 14.31 9.91
N ALA A 163 3.07 13.66 10.52
CA ALA A 163 2.98 12.20 10.51
C ALA A 163 2.96 11.69 9.06
N VAL A 164 3.75 10.65 8.79
CA VAL A 164 3.85 10.04 7.46
C VAL A 164 2.94 8.82 7.42
N ILE A 165 2.05 8.73 6.43
CA ILE A 165 1.09 7.63 6.31
C ILE A 165 1.47 6.77 5.11
N VAL A 166 1.68 5.48 5.35
CA VAL A 166 1.96 4.47 4.34
C VAL A 166 1.14 3.22 4.62
N GLY A 167 0.86 2.40 3.62
CA GLY A 167 0.12 1.18 3.86
C GLY A 167 -0.59 0.61 2.64
N GLY A 168 -1.52 -0.29 2.94
CA GLY A 168 -2.31 -0.99 1.94
C GLY A 168 -3.66 -1.39 2.52
N GLY A 169 -4.71 -1.16 1.76
CA GLY A 169 -6.05 -1.64 2.07
C GLY A 169 -6.11 -3.16 2.03
N ALA A 170 -6.64 -3.77 3.09
CA ALA A 170 -6.92 -5.19 3.17
C ALA A 170 -7.76 -5.63 1.96
N SER A 171 -7.58 -6.86 1.50
CA SER A 171 -8.32 -7.39 0.35
C SER A 171 -8.64 -8.87 0.53
N GLU A 172 -9.37 -9.44 -0.43
CA GLU A 172 -9.76 -10.85 -0.50
C GLU A 172 -10.03 -11.26 -1.96
N ASN A 173 -10.43 -12.50 -2.19
CA ASN A 173 -10.57 -13.10 -3.52
C ASN A 173 -11.92 -12.83 -4.22
N GLY A 174 -12.73 -11.90 -3.71
CA GLY A 174 -14.06 -11.56 -4.21
C GLY A 174 -15.19 -12.46 -3.68
N SER A 175 -14.89 -13.48 -2.88
CA SER A 175 -15.90 -14.45 -2.40
C SER A 175 -16.63 -14.02 -1.12
N LEU A 176 -16.03 -13.13 -0.32
CA LEU A 176 -16.54 -12.78 1.01
C LEU A 176 -17.25 -11.43 1.05
N GLY A 177 -16.85 -10.48 0.18
CA GLY A 177 -17.35 -9.11 0.18
C GLY A 177 -17.06 -8.34 1.48
N ARG A 178 -16.05 -8.77 2.23
CA ARG A 178 -15.58 -8.13 3.47
C ARG A 178 -14.12 -8.51 3.72
N THR A 179 -13.37 -7.63 4.36
CA THR A 179 -12.00 -7.92 4.78
C THR A 179 -11.91 -7.99 6.31
N PHE A 180 -10.79 -8.47 6.83
CA PHE A 180 -10.57 -8.52 8.26
C PHE A 180 -9.25 -7.89 8.65
N GLN A 181 -9.29 -7.13 9.73
CA GLN A 181 -8.15 -6.52 10.40
C GLN A 181 -8.05 -7.12 11.79
N PHE A 182 -6.82 -7.33 12.28
CA PHE A 182 -6.64 -7.99 13.56
C PHE A 182 -5.48 -7.44 14.37
N LEU A 183 -5.63 -7.54 15.69
CA LEU A 183 -4.65 -7.20 16.70
C LEU A 183 -4.75 -8.20 17.87
N ASP A 184 -3.71 -9.00 18.09
CA ASP A 184 -3.60 -10.03 19.15
C ASP A 184 -4.83 -10.93 19.30
N GLY A 185 -5.32 -11.45 18.18
CA GLY A 185 -6.48 -12.34 18.16
C GLY A 185 -7.84 -11.63 18.22
N ARG A 186 -7.89 -10.31 18.43
CA ARG A 186 -9.09 -9.53 18.12
C ARG A 186 -9.21 -9.37 16.62
N VAL A 187 -10.39 -9.66 16.07
CA VAL A 187 -10.65 -9.65 14.63
C VAL A 187 -11.89 -8.83 14.37
N HIS A 188 -11.77 -7.86 13.48
CA HIS A 188 -12.87 -7.00 13.10
C HIS A 188 -12.89 -6.83 11.60
N ASN A 189 -14.10 -6.68 11.05
CA ASN A 189 -14.33 -6.08 9.74
C ASN A 189 -14.76 -4.63 9.96
N ASN A 190 -14.85 -3.82 8.90
CA ASN A 190 -15.19 -2.41 9.02
C ASN A 190 -14.26 -1.70 10.02
N ALA A 191 -12.97 -2.00 9.92
CA ALA A 191 -11.95 -1.59 10.87
C ALA A 191 -10.65 -1.18 10.16
N VAL A 192 -9.74 -0.62 10.93
CA VAL A 192 -8.39 -0.29 10.51
C VAL A 192 -7.40 -0.77 11.57
N ALA A 193 -6.41 -1.53 11.14
CA ALA A 193 -5.29 -1.98 11.97
C ALA A 193 -3.97 -1.42 11.44
N GLY A 194 -2.90 -1.67 12.18
CA GLY A 194 -1.56 -1.27 11.77
C GLY A 194 -0.67 -0.95 12.97
N ALA A 195 0.43 -0.26 12.71
CA ALA A 195 1.33 0.19 13.75
C ALA A 195 1.77 1.63 13.52
N VAL A 196 1.84 2.40 14.60
CA VAL A 196 2.55 3.68 14.61
C VAL A 196 3.96 3.41 15.13
N LEU A 197 4.96 3.83 14.37
CA LEU A 197 6.35 3.78 14.80
C LEU A 197 6.83 5.18 15.20
N ALA A 198 7.62 5.26 16.29
CA ALA A 198 8.26 6.50 16.71
C ALA A 198 9.13 7.07 15.59
N GLY A 199 9.23 8.39 15.44
CA GLY A 199 9.80 8.96 14.22
C GLY A 199 11.26 8.58 13.92
N GLY A 200 11.64 8.72 12.64
CA GLY A 200 13.03 8.59 12.17
C GLY A 200 13.40 7.22 11.58
N GLN A 201 12.50 6.24 11.58
CA GLN A 201 12.79 4.91 11.02
C GLN A 201 12.46 4.77 9.52
N ALA A 202 11.60 5.62 8.94
CA ALA A 202 11.34 5.60 7.51
C ALA A 202 12.58 6.07 6.75
N ARG A 203 13.16 5.21 5.91
CA ARG A 203 14.41 5.49 5.18
C ARG A 203 14.14 5.81 3.73
N PHE A 204 13.16 5.13 3.15
CA PHE A 204 12.72 5.31 1.78
C PHE A 204 11.24 4.91 1.67
N ILE A 205 10.48 5.69 0.90
CA ILE A 205 9.12 5.34 0.47
C ILE A 205 9.11 5.51 -1.03
N GLY A 206 8.84 4.42 -1.74
CA GLY A 206 8.79 4.39 -3.19
C GLY A 206 7.42 3.90 -3.67
N ILE A 207 6.93 4.54 -4.72
CA ILE A 207 5.63 4.26 -5.33
C ILE A 207 5.89 3.94 -6.81
N SER A 208 5.33 2.85 -7.30
CA SER A 208 5.39 2.47 -8.73
C SER A 208 3.99 2.30 -9.30
N GLN A 209 3.78 2.76 -10.53
CA GLN A 209 2.48 2.78 -11.20
C GLN A 209 2.38 1.70 -12.29
N ALA A 210 1.28 0.94 -12.31
CA ALA A 210 1.02 -0.03 -13.38
C ALA A 210 0.48 0.60 -14.67
N TYR A 211 -0.03 1.83 -14.59
CA TYR A 211 -0.63 2.56 -15.70
C TYR A 211 0.27 3.72 -16.08
N GLN A 212 0.67 3.75 -17.35
CA GLN A 212 1.72 4.64 -17.84
C GLN A 212 1.11 5.76 -18.69
N PRO A 213 1.49 7.02 -18.46
CA PRO A 213 1.09 8.17 -19.26
C PRO A 213 1.30 7.95 -20.76
N VAL A 214 0.35 8.46 -21.53
CA VAL A 214 0.32 8.43 -22.99
C VAL A 214 0.17 9.87 -23.48
N GLY A 215 1.21 10.37 -24.15
CA GLY A 215 1.24 11.71 -24.70
C GLY A 215 1.42 12.82 -23.64
N ASP A 216 1.31 14.06 -24.12
CA ASP A 216 1.55 15.25 -23.30
C ASP A 216 0.37 15.52 -22.32
N PRO A 217 0.63 16.24 -21.22
CA PRO A 217 -0.42 16.67 -20.31
C PRO A 217 -1.41 17.65 -20.97
N TRP A 218 -2.69 17.52 -20.63
CA TRP A 218 -3.80 18.38 -21.03
C TRP A 218 -4.36 19.13 -19.82
N LEU A 219 -5.07 20.24 -20.04
CA LEU A 219 -5.70 21.01 -18.97
C LEU A 219 -7.21 20.80 -18.95
N VAL A 220 -7.76 20.51 -17.77
CA VAL A 220 -9.22 20.53 -17.58
C VAL A 220 -9.70 21.98 -17.67
N THR A 221 -10.50 22.30 -18.68
CA THR A 221 -10.99 23.67 -18.95
C THR A 221 -12.45 23.88 -18.53
N ARG A 222 -13.22 22.80 -18.40
CA ARG A 222 -14.58 22.83 -17.83
C ARG A 222 -14.93 21.52 -17.14
N ALA A 223 -15.21 21.60 -15.85
CA ALA A 223 -15.61 20.47 -15.01
C ALA A 223 -16.66 20.90 -13.97
N LYS A 224 -17.43 19.93 -13.48
CA LYS A 224 -18.31 20.07 -12.32
C LYS A 224 -18.30 18.77 -11.54
N ASP A 225 -17.98 18.85 -10.25
CA ASP A 225 -17.82 17.68 -9.39
C ASP A 225 -16.82 16.69 -10.02
N ASN A 226 -17.24 15.46 -10.32
CA ASN A 226 -16.43 14.44 -10.99
C ASN A 226 -16.65 14.36 -12.51
N LEU A 227 -17.41 15.29 -13.10
CA LEU A 227 -17.70 15.33 -14.53
C LEU A 227 -16.78 16.30 -15.25
N ILE A 228 -16.07 15.81 -16.26
CA ILE A 228 -15.23 16.60 -17.16
C ILE A 228 -16.02 16.82 -18.45
N PHE A 229 -16.27 18.08 -18.76
CA PHE A 229 -16.95 18.47 -20.00
C PHE A 229 -15.96 18.90 -21.08
N GLU A 230 -14.84 19.50 -20.68
CA GLU A 230 -13.92 20.13 -21.63
C GLU A 230 -12.46 20.01 -21.17
N ILE A 231 -11.60 19.56 -22.08
CA ILE A 231 -10.16 19.39 -21.90
C ILE A 231 -9.47 20.21 -22.99
N SER A 232 -8.66 21.20 -22.58
CA SER A 232 -7.95 22.12 -23.47
C SER A 232 -8.84 22.75 -24.55
N GLY A 233 -10.06 23.16 -24.20
CA GLY A 233 -11.02 23.78 -25.13
C GLY A 233 -11.77 22.82 -26.05
N ARG A 234 -11.67 21.50 -25.81
CA ARG A 234 -12.30 20.44 -26.62
C ARG A 234 -13.22 19.57 -25.77
N PRO A 235 -14.30 19.00 -26.32
CA PRO A 235 -15.13 18.04 -25.60
C PRO A 235 -14.29 16.91 -25.01
N ALA A 236 -14.47 16.62 -23.72
CA ALA A 236 -13.62 15.67 -22.99
C ALA A 236 -13.61 14.28 -23.64
N PHE A 237 -14.77 13.83 -24.13
CA PHE A 237 -14.91 12.55 -24.83
C PHE A 237 -14.04 12.46 -26.09
N GLU A 238 -13.89 13.55 -26.86
CA GLU A 238 -13.08 13.52 -28.09
C GLU A 238 -11.60 13.29 -27.76
N VAL A 239 -11.09 14.01 -26.75
CA VAL A 239 -9.70 13.85 -26.30
C VAL A 239 -9.47 12.43 -25.75
N PHE A 240 -10.43 11.89 -25.02
CA PHE A 240 -10.38 10.49 -24.58
C PHE A 240 -10.40 9.49 -25.74
N ALA A 241 -11.25 9.69 -26.75
CA ALA A 241 -11.34 8.80 -27.90
C ALA A 241 -10.03 8.77 -28.70
N GLU A 242 -9.35 9.91 -28.82
CA GLU A 242 -8.02 10.00 -29.41
C GLU A 242 -6.98 9.22 -28.59
N ALA A 243 -6.99 9.38 -27.26
CA ALA A 243 -6.05 8.68 -26.39
C ALA A 243 -6.29 7.16 -26.33
N ALA A 244 -7.55 6.74 -26.41
CA ALA A 244 -7.94 5.32 -26.47
C ALA A 244 -7.53 4.67 -27.79
N GLY A 245 -7.58 5.43 -28.89
CA GLY A 245 -7.31 4.94 -30.24
C GLY A 245 -8.48 4.12 -30.83
N PRO A 246 -8.46 3.91 -32.15
CA PRO A 246 -9.61 3.36 -32.89
C PRO A 246 -10.01 1.95 -32.42
N GLU A 247 -9.02 1.10 -32.13
CA GLU A 247 -9.24 -0.30 -31.73
C GLU A 247 -10.03 -0.42 -30.42
N LEU A 248 -9.65 0.34 -29.38
CA LEU A 248 -10.39 0.33 -28.11
C LEU A 248 -11.76 0.98 -28.26
N MET A 249 -11.88 1.99 -29.12
CA MET A 249 -13.13 2.72 -29.33
C MET A 249 -14.21 1.89 -30.05
N GLU A 250 -13.88 0.75 -30.66
CA GLU A 250 -14.86 -0.23 -31.14
C GLU A 250 -15.77 -0.74 -30.01
N ASN A 251 -15.27 -0.76 -28.77
CA ASN A 251 -16.03 -1.09 -27.58
C ASN A 251 -15.80 -0.05 -26.49
N LEU A 252 -16.70 0.92 -26.43
CA LEU A 252 -16.62 2.04 -25.49
C LEU A 252 -16.50 1.60 -24.02
N ARG A 253 -17.18 0.53 -23.61
CA ARG A 253 -17.06 0.00 -22.24
C ARG A 253 -15.65 -0.55 -22.00
N ALA A 254 -15.08 -1.25 -22.97
CA ALA A 254 -13.72 -1.76 -22.89
C ALA A 254 -12.72 -0.59 -22.81
N ALA A 255 -12.86 0.43 -23.66
CA ALA A 255 -12.02 1.64 -23.61
C ALA A 255 -12.03 2.30 -22.23
N ALA A 256 -13.22 2.56 -21.67
CA ALA A 256 -13.37 3.18 -20.34
C ALA A 256 -12.76 2.35 -19.20
N SER A 257 -12.70 1.02 -19.36
CA SER A 257 -12.08 0.11 -18.38
C SER A 257 -10.55 -0.02 -18.51
N GLN A 258 -9.97 0.37 -19.64
CA GLN A 258 -8.55 0.16 -19.96
C GLN A 258 -7.73 1.46 -20.00
N VAL A 259 -8.40 2.60 -20.19
CA VAL A 259 -7.79 3.92 -20.19
C VAL A 259 -8.15 4.64 -18.90
N PHE A 260 -7.13 5.16 -18.24
CA PHE A 260 -7.20 5.85 -16.97
C PHE A 260 -6.83 7.31 -17.15
N VAL A 261 -7.17 8.15 -16.17
CA VAL A 261 -6.67 9.52 -16.10
C VAL A 261 -5.53 9.57 -15.11
N GLY A 262 -4.35 9.99 -15.57
CA GLY A 262 -3.22 10.34 -14.72
C GLY A 262 -3.33 11.81 -14.28
N ILE A 263 -3.10 12.07 -13.00
CA ILE A 263 -3.16 13.40 -12.38
C ILE A 263 -1.85 13.60 -11.62
N PRO A 264 -1.19 14.77 -11.69
CA PRO A 264 -0.02 15.07 -10.86
C PRO A 264 -0.32 14.78 -9.38
N GLY A 265 0.63 14.13 -8.70
CA GLY A 265 0.51 13.88 -7.27
C GLY A 265 0.67 15.15 -6.44
N ASP A 266 1.42 16.12 -6.96
CA ASP A 266 1.46 17.49 -6.44
C ASP A 266 0.55 18.37 -7.32
N PRO A 267 -0.57 18.90 -6.81
CA PRO A 267 -1.49 19.75 -7.57
C PRO A 267 -0.85 21.03 -8.12
N ASP A 268 0.24 21.50 -7.50
CA ASP A 268 0.97 22.70 -7.92
C ASP A 268 1.98 22.40 -9.06
N GLN A 269 2.13 21.12 -9.44
CA GLN A 269 3.00 20.70 -10.54
C GLN A 269 2.20 20.35 -11.80
N VAL A 270 2.73 20.77 -12.95
CA VAL A 270 2.18 20.43 -14.27
C VAL A 270 2.87 19.17 -14.85
N SER A 271 4.08 18.84 -14.37
CA SER A 271 4.85 17.70 -14.87
C SER A 271 4.33 16.38 -14.30
N LEU A 272 4.12 15.41 -15.20
CA LEU A 272 3.77 14.03 -14.89
C LEU A 272 5.02 13.15 -15.08
N ASP A 273 6.08 13.45 -14.34
CA ASP A 273 7.31 12.64 -14.37
C ASP A 273 7.10 11.28 -13.69
N HIS A 274 7.90 10.28 -14.09
CA HIS A 274 7.83 8.92 -13.56
C HIS A 274 7.75 8.88 -12.03
N GLY A 275 6.64 8.36 -11.52
CA GLY A 275 6.37 8.19 -10.08
C GLY A 275 5.72 9.39 -9.38
N ASN A 276 5.50 10.52 -10.07
CA ASN A 276 4.93 11.75 -9.48
C ASN A 276 3.46 11.99 -9.88
N TYR A 277 2.72 10.93 -10.19
CA TYR A 277 1.32 11.01 -10.57
C TYR A 277 0.50 9.90 -9.92
N ILE A 278 -0.80 10.16 -9.83
CA ILE A 278 -1.83 9.22 -9.40
C ILE A 278 -2.73 8.88 -10.58
N VAL A 279 -3.20 7.64 -10.65
CA VAL A 279 -4.16 7.22 -11.68
C VAL A 279 -5.57 7.11 -11.11
N ARG A 280 -6.56 7.46 -11.92
CA ARG A 280 -7.98 7.41 -11.59
C ARG A 280 -8.78 6.73 -12.68
N PRO A 281 -9.69 5.80 -12.33
CA PRO A 281 -10.53 5.13 -13.31
C PRO A 281 -11.55 6.09 -13.89
N ILE A 282 -11.86 5.89 -15.17
CA ILE A 282 -13.02 6.50 -15.82
C ILE A 282 -14.23 5.64 -15.47
N VAL A 283 -15.18 6.22 -14.73
CA VAL A 283 -16.39 5.50 -14.24
C VAL A 283 -17.59 5.71 -15.14
N GLY A 284 -17.49 6.63 -16.10
CA GLY A 284 -18.57 6.92 -17.04
C GLY A 284 -18.11 7.76 -18.22
N VAL A 285 -18.81 7.59 -19.34
CA VAL A 285 -18.59 8.29 -20.59
C VAL A 285 -19.95 8.57 -21.23
N GLU A 286 -20.14 9.76 -21.77
CA GLU A 286 -21.36 10.16 -22.47
C GLU A 286 -20.98 10.82 -23.81
N PRO A 287 -20.86 10.01 -24.88
CA PRO A 287 -20.42 10.48 -26.19
C PRO A 287 -21.28 11.61 -26.75
N ALA A 288 -22.61 11.54 -26.60
CA ALA A 288 -23.53 12.50 -27.21
C ALA A 288 -23.42 13.90 -26.59
N LYS A 289 -22.91 14.00 -25.35
CA LYS A 289 -22.68 15.28 -24.65
C LYS A 289 -21.20 15.64 -24.53
N GLY A 290 -20.30 14.76 -24.98
CA GLY A 290 -18.86 14.96 -24.92
C GLY A 290 -18.26 14.84 -23.51
N ILE A 291 -18.86 14.08 -22.60
CA ILE A 291 -18.53 14.10 -21.16
C ILE A 291 -17.77 12.83 -20.74
N LEU A 292 -16.82 13.00 -19.82
CA LEU A 292 -16.18 11.92 -19.04
C LEU A 292 -16.52 12.06 -17.55
N ALA A 293 -16.58 10.96 -16.82
CA ALA A 293 -16.75 10.94 -15.37
C ALA A 293 -15.62 10.15 -14.69
N LEU A 294 -15.06 10.73 -13.63
CA LEU A 294 -14.05 10.09 -12.77
C LEU A 294 -14.66 9.58 -11.46
N ALA A 295 -13.92 8.73 -10.74
CA ALA A 295 -14.33 8.27 -9.41
C ALA A 295 -14.29 9.36 -8.33
N GLU A 296 -13.57 10.45 -8.55
CA GLU A 296 -13.39 11.56 -7.61
C GLU A 296 -13.58 12.92 -8.30
N PRO A 297 -13.88 13.99 -7.55
CA PRO A 297 -13.96 15.35 -8.09
C PRO A 297 -12.65 15.80 -8.74
N ILE A 298 -12.76 16.62 -9.80
CA ILE A 298 -11.60 17.17 -10.50
C ILE A 298 -11.77 18.68 -10.74
N PRO A 299 -10.81 19.51 -10.28
CA PRO A 299 -10.93 20.96 -10.41
C PRO A 299 -10.63 21.44 -11.85
N VAL A 300 -11.24 22.56 -12.22
CA VAL A 300 -10.85 23.31 -13.43
C VAL A 300 -9.42 23.82 -13.24
N GLY A 301 -8.61 23.73 -14.30
CA GLY A 301 -7.18 24.05 -14.29
C GLY A 301 -6.28 22.86 -13.97
N GLN A 302 -6.84 21.72 -13.54
CA GLN A 302 -6.06 20.51 -13.27
C GLN A 302 -5.38 19.99 -14.55
N ALA A 303 -4.07 19.78 -14.48
CA ALA A 303 -3.34 19.04 -15.50
C ALA A 303 -3.68 17.55 -15.41
N ILE A 304 -3.92 16.91 -16.55
CA ILE A 304 -4.22 15.48 -16.67
C ILE A 304 -3.48 14.86 -17.85
N THR A 305 -3.27 13.56 -17.80
CA THR A 305 -2.91 12.74 -18.98
C THR A 305 -3.83 11.54 -19.05
N PHE A 306 -3.84 10.83 -20.18
CA PHE A 306 -4.40 9.49 -20.23
C PHE A 306 -3.32 8.47 -19.96
N ALA A 307 -3.64 7.43 -19.20
CA ALA A 307 -2.70 6.39 -18.84
C ALA A 307 -3.26 5.01 -19.24
N ARG A 308 -2.38 4.13 -19.70
CA ARG A 308 -2.74 2.77 -20.12
C ARG A 308 -1.93 1.75 -19.35
N ARG A 309 -2.55 0.59 -19.10
CA ARG A 309 -1.89 -0.53 -18.45
C ARG A 309 -0.85 -1.12 -19.38
N ASP A 310 0.39 -1.23 -18.92
CA ASP A 310 1.50 -1.81 -19.67
C ASP A 310 2.42 -2.54 -18.70
N GLY A 311 2.45 -3.87 -18.77
CA GLY A 311 3.22 -4.70 -17.84
C GLY A 311 4.73 -4.51 -17.97
N GLY A 312 5.24 -4.27 -19.17
CA GLY A 312 6.68 -4.06 -19.39
C GLY A 312 7.12 -2.72 -18.79
N ARG A 313 6.42 -1.64 -19.15
CA ARG A 313 6.73 -0.30 -18.63
C ARG A 313 6.46 -0.18 -17.12
N ALA A 314 5.49 -0.92 -16.58
CA ALA A 314 5.25 -1.00 -15.15
C ALA A 314 6.39 -1.68 -14.40
N LEU A 315 7.00 -2.72 -14.99
CA LEU A 315 8.20 -3.34 -14.44
C LEU A 315 9.40 -2.38 -14.50
N ASP A 316 9.61 -1.70 -15.63
CA ASP A 316 10.69 -0.69 -15.75
C ASP A 316 10.56 0.42 -14.69
N ASP A 317 9.33 0.92 -14.47
CA ASP A 317 9.03 1.92 -13.44
C ASP A 317 9.31 1.39 -12.02
N PHE A 318 8.94 0.13 -11.75
CA PHE A 318 9.19 -0.53 -10.48
C PHE A 318 10.69 -0.73 -10.23
N GLU A 319 11.44 -1.22 -11.21
CA GLU A 319 12.88 -1.41 -11.12
C GLU A 319 13.64 -0.08 -10.94
N ALA A 320 13.19 0.98 -11.61
CA ALA A 320 13.72 2.32 -11.41
C ALA A 320 13.46 2.83 -9.98
N MET A 321 12.27 2.57 -9.42
CA MET A 321 11.94 2.90 -8.02
C MET A 321 12.85 2.15 -7.03
N LEU A 322 13.07 0.84 -7.25
CA LEU A 322 13.97 0.04 -6.42
C LEU A 322 15.41 0.56 -6.48
N GLN A 323 15.91 0.89 -7.69
CA GLN A 323 17.26 1.42 -7.86
C GLN A 323 17.44 2.76 -7.13
N LYS A 324 16.45 3.66 -7.17
CA LYS A 324 16.45 4.89 -6.36
C LYS A 324 16.56 4.60 -4.86
N GLY A 325 15.86 3.57 -4.37
CA GLY A 325 15.94 3.13 -2.98
C GLY A 325 17.34 2.65 -2.57
N VAL A 326 18.00 1.88 -3.44
CA VAL A 326 19.39 1.43 -3.23
C VAL A 326 20.37 2.60 -3.27
N ASP A 327 20.25 3.47 -4.27
CA ASP A 327 21.17 4.58 -4.48
C ASP A 327 21.07 5.67 -3.40
N ARG A 328 19.89 5.80 -2.75
CA ARG A 328 19.65 6.74 -1.64
C ARG A 328 20.63 6.59 -0.48
N PHE A 329 21.18 5.39 -0.26
CA PHE A 329 22.12 5.09 0.81
C PHE A 329 23.55 4.84 0.30
N GLY A 330 23.71 4.64 -1.01
CA GLY A 330 24.92 4.15 -1.65
C GLY A 330 25.07 2.64 -1.47
N ARG A 331 25.52 1.93 -2.52
CA ARG A 331 25.59 0.46 -2.56
C ARG A 331 26.41 -0.19 -1.42
N GLY A 332 27.32 0.55 -0.78
CA GLY A 332 28.13 0.07 0.34
C GLY A 332 27.51 0.24 1.73
N ASN A 333 26.43 1.02 1.86
CA ASN A 333 25.82 1.33 3.17
C ASN A 333 24.34 0.88 3.26
N PHE A 334 23.82 0.19 2.24
CA PHE A 334 22.41 -0.19 2.21
C PHE A 334 22.02 -1.08 3.41
N ASP A 335 22.87 -2.07 3.72
CA ASP A 335 22.65 -3.02 4.82
C ASP A 335 22.68 -2.34 6.20
N ASP A 336 23.43 -1.25 6.33
CA ASP A 336 23.45 -0.41 7.54
C ASP A 336 22.25 0.54 7.60
N ALA A 337 21.66 0.86 6.45
CA ALA A 337 20.65 1.89 6.32
C ALA A 337 19.21 1.36 6.37
N ALA A 338 18.95 0.15 5.87
CA ALA A 338 17.64 -0.48 5.83
C ALA A 338 17.71 -1.87 6.49
N ALA A 339 16.94 -2.05 7.56
CA ALA A 339 16.85 -3.31 8.30
C ALA A 339 15.74 -4.23 7.77
N PHE A 340 14.66 -3.66 7.19
CA PHE A 340 13.57 -4.41 6.58
C PHE A 340 12.71 -3.54 5.66
N GLY A 341 11.79 -4.16 4.93
CA GLY A 341 10.77 -3.46 4.15
C GLY A 341 9.37 -4.04 4.29
N LEU A 342 8.38 -3.20 3.99
CA LEU A 342 6.99 -3.61 3.76
C LEU A 342 6.60 -3.24 2.34
N TYR A 343 5.99 -4.19 1.62
CA TYR A 343 5.53 -3.97 0.25
C TYR A 343 4.01 -4.18 0.12
N PHE A 344 3.32 -3.12 -0.25
CA PHE A 344 1.88 -3.08 -0.47
C PHE A 344 1.63 -3.10 -1.97
N ASN A 345 1.32 -4.29 -2.51
CA ASN A 345 1.20 -4.51 -3.95
C ASN A 345 -0.27 -4.49 -4.35
N CYS A 346 -0.70 -3.78 -5.40
CA CYS A 346 -2.10 -3.84 -5.81
C CYS A 346 -2.50 -5.26 -6.24
N ALA A 347 -3.70 -5.73 -5.91
CA ALA A 347 -4.27 -6.98 -6.44
C ALA A 347 -4.40 -6.94 -7.98
N GLY A 348 -4.41 -5.75 -8.58
CA GLY A 348 -4.30 -5.53 -10.02
C GLY A 348 -2.87 -5.63 -10.57
N ARG A 349 -1.86 -6.02 -9.79
CA ARG A 349 -0.49 -6.33 -10.27
C ARG A 349 -0.31 -7.85 -10.34
N GLY A 350 0.91 -8.36 -10.15
CA GLY A 350 1.22 -9.80 -10.22
C GLY A 350 0.83 -10.41 -11.57
N SER A 351 0.28 -11.63 -11.52
CA SER A 351 -0.13 -12.37 -12.72
C SER A 351 -1.09 -11.62 -13.64
N ALA A 352 -1.96 -10.77 -13.08
CA ALA A 352 -2.93 -10.00 -13.86
C ALA A 352 -2.28 -8.90 -14.72
N LEU A 353 -1.11 -8.39 -14.33
CA LEU A 353 -0.39 -7.31 -15.02
C LEU A 353 0.74 -7.87 -15.90
N TYR A 354 1.53 -8.79 -15.36
CA TYR A 354 2.74 -9.29 -16.00
C TYR A 354 2.53 -10.58 -16.81
N GLY A 355 1.38 -11.24 -16.64
CA GLY A 355 1.12 -12.56 -17.21
C GLY A 355 1.83 -13.71 -16.47
N SER A 356 2.59 -13.41 -15.42
CA SER A 356 3.29 -14.38 -14.58
C SER A 356 3.33 -13.91 -13.12
N ARG A 357 3.46 -14.87 -12.19
CA ARG A 357 3.62 -14.62 -10.76
C ARG A 357 5.10 -14.38 -10.43
N GLY A 358 5.35 -13.68 -9.34
CA GLY A 358 6.65 -13.52 -8.69
C GLY A 358 7.52 -12.41 -9.27
N VAL A 359 7.00 -11.61 -10.21
CA VAL A 359 7.79 -10.60 -10.92
C VAL A 359 8.27 -9.51 -9.97
N ASP A 360 7.36 -8.92 -9.18
CA ASP A 360 7.73 -7.86 -8.22
C ASP A 360 8.62 -8.42 -7.10
N ALA A 361 8.30 -9.60 -6.55
CA ALA A 361 9.11 -10.25 -5.52
C ALA A 361 10.55 -10.54 -6.02
N ALA A 362 10.70 -11.06 -7.24
CA ALA A 362 12.00 -11.32 -7.85
C ALA A 362 12.79 -10.03 -8.13
N ALA A 363 12.12 -8.95 -8.52
CA ALA A 363 12.75 -7.64 -8.71
C ALA A 363 13.25 -7.06 -7.37
N ILE A 364 12.46 -7.12 -6.30
CA ILE A 364 12.88 -6.74 -4.94
C ILE A 364 14.10 -7.55 -4.52
N ARG A 365 14.05 -8.89 -4.64
CA ARG A 365 15.15 -9.78 -4.28
C ARG A 365 16.45 -9.44 -4.99
N ARG A 366 16.36 -9.13 -6.28
CA ARG A 366 17.52 -8.78 -7.11
C ARG A 366 18.12 -7.43 -6.72
N ALA A 367 17.28 -6.44 -6.41
CA ALA A 367 17.72 -5.10 -6.06
C ALA A 367 18.25 -4.99 -4.62
N MET A 368 17.64 -5.72 -3.67
CA MET A 368 17.85 -5.60 -2.23
C MET A 368 18.11 -6.97 -1.60
N PHE A 369 19.09 -7.70 -2.17
CA PHE A 369 19.38 -9.08 -1.78
C PHE A 369 19.66 -9.19 -0.27
N GLY A 370 18.97 -10.11 0.40
CA GLY A 370 19.12 -10.36 1.84
C GLY A 370 18.33 -9.39 2.73
N LEU A 371 17.62 -8.40 2.17
CA LEU A 371 16.72 -7.57 2.96
C LEU A 371 15.40 -8.33 3.23
N PRO A 372 14.99 -8.48 4.50
CA PRO A 372 13.68 -9.02 4.84
C PRO A 372 12.59 -8.07 4.36
N VAL A 373 11.75 -8.55 3.44
CA VAL A 373 10.57 -7.82 2.97
C VAL A 373 9.37 -8.74 3.09
N ALA A 374 8.27 -8.24 3.63
CA ALA A 374 6.98 -8.92 3.59
C ALA A 374 5.87 -7.97 3.16
N GLY A 375 4.78 -8.54 2.70
CA GLY A 375 3.70 -7.75 2.15
C GLY A 375 2.51 -8.60 1.77
N PHE A 376 1.57 -7.94 1.10
CA PHE A 376 0.38 -8.60 0.58
C PHE A 376 -0.17 -7.86 -0.63
N PHE A 377 -1.08 -8.54 -1.33
CA PHE A 377 -1.83 -7.95 -2.42
C PHE A 377 -3.03 -7.20 -1.85
N THR A 378 -3.14 -5.92 -2.17
CA THR A 378 -3.98 -4.91 -1.52
C THR A 378 -5.13 -4.48 -2.42
N GLY A 379 -6.18 -3.93 -1.83
CA GLY A 379 -7.31 -3.34 -2.57
C GLY A 379 -7.13 -1.86 -2.88
N ALA A 380 -6.17 -1.22 -2.22
CA ALA A 380 -5.73 0.15 -2.44
C ALA A 380 -4.34 0.30 -1.80
N GLU A 381 -3.52 1.21 -2.30
CA GLU A 381 -2.21 1.48 -1.72
C GLU A 381 -2.16 2.90 -1.16
N ILE A 382 -1.36 3.11 -0.11
CA ILE A 382 -1.34 4.37 0.62
C ILE A 382 0.11 4.83 0.73
N GLY A 383 0.37 6.05 0.29
CA GLY A 383 1.70 6.65 0.40
C GLY A 383 1.70 8.10 -0.06
N PRO A 384 2.69 8.89 0.39
CA PRO A 384 2.75 10.31 0.07
C PRO A 384 3.37 10.59 -1.30
N ILE A 385 2.86 11.58 -2.01
CA ILE A 385 3.50 12.23 -3.16
C ILE A 385 3.47 13.75 -2.90
N GLY A 386 4.56 14.46 -3.17
CA GLY A 386 4.60 15.92 -3.00
C GLY A 386 4.31 16.41 -1.57
N GLY A 387 4.44 15.57 -0.55
CA GLY A 387 4.08 15.92 0.84
C GLY A 387 2.59 15.81 1.17
N HIS A 388 1.79 15.24 0.27
CA HIS A 388 0.36 14.97 0.47
C HIS A 388 0.11 13.46 0.54
N ASP A 389 -0.79 13.03 1.43
CA ASP A 389 -1.21 11.64 1.53
C ASP A 389 -2.20 11.28 0.40
N HIS A 390 -1.89 10.20 -0.32
CA HIS A 390 -2.75 9.73 -1.40
C HIS A 390 -3.18 8.29 -1.17
N LEU A 391 -4.42 8.02 -1.58
CA LEU A 391 -4.85 6.69 -1.97
C LEU A 391 -4.50 6.48 -3.44
N HIS A 392 -3.71 5.44 -3.67
CA HIS A 392 -3.31 4.95 -4.99
C HIS A 392 -4.13 3.72 -5.35
N GLN A 393 -4.23 3.50 -6.65
CA GLN A 393 -4.82 2.31 -7.23
C GLN A 393 -3.89 1.83 -8.34
N PHE A 394 -3.82 0.51 -8.54
CA PHE A 394 -2.95 -0.09 -9.55
C PHE A 394 -1.47 0.28 -9.35
N SER A 395 -1.04 0.42 -8.10
CA SER A 395 0.33 0.80 -7.76
C SER A 395 0.99 -0.25 -6.86
N GLY A 396 2.28 -0.07 -6.60
CA GLY A 396 3.00 -0.76 -5.54
C GLY A 396 3.67 0.28 -4.64
N VAL A 397 3.52 0.14 -3.32
CA VAL A 397 4.17 1.01 -2.33
C VAL A 397 5.16 0.20 -1.52
N LEU A 398 6.45 0.53 -1.67
CA LEU A 398 7.55 -0.04 -0.90
C LEU A 398 7.99 0.96 0.16
N VAL A 399 8.07 0.50 1.41
CA VAL A 399 8.63 1.29 2.51
C VAL A 399 9.83 0.53 3.05
N LEU A 400 11.00 1.18 3.05
CA LEU A 400 12.21 0.68 3.69
C LEU A 400 12.38 1.34 5.04
N LEU A 401 12.63 0.53 6.06
CA LEU A 401 12.78 0.95 7.45
C LEU A 401 14.14 0.55 7.98
N GLY A 402 14.70 1.38 8.85
CA GLY A 402 16.02 1.17 9.44
C GLY A 402 16.15 1.94 10.74
N GLU A 403 17.34 1.91 11.32
CA GLU A 403 17.58 2.60 12.59
C GLU A 403 17.46 4.12 12.42
N ASN A 404 17.00 4.80 13.47
CA ASN A 404 17.06 6.25 13.50
C ASN A 404 18.52 6.68 13.72
N PRO A 405 19.17 7.35 12.74
CA PRO A 405 20.58 7.75 12.87
C PRO A 405 20.84 8.77 14.00
N GLY A 406 19.80 9.38 14.57
CA GLY A 406 19.89 10.34 15.68
C GLY A 406 19.86 9.72 17.09
N VAL A 407 19.71 8.40 17.21
CA VAL A 407 19.71 7.68 18.50
C VAL A 407 20.95 6.78 18.53
N ARG A 408 22.09 7.32 18.96
CA ARG A 408 23.29 6.55 19.33
C ARG A 408 23.78 6.96 20.70
#